data_AF-A0A3N5ZI91-F1
#
_entry.id   AF-A0A3N5ZI91-F1
#
_cell.length_a   1.000
_cell.length_b   1.000
_cell.length_c   1.000
_cell.angle_alpha   90.00
_cell.angle_beta   90.00
_cell.angle_gamma   90.00
#
_symmetry.space_group_name_H-M   'P 1'
#
loop_
_entity.id
_entity.type
_entity.pdbx_description
1 polymer ?
#
loop_
_entity_poly.entity_id
_entity_poly.type
_entity_poly.pdbx_seq_one_letter_code
_entity_poly.pdbx_strand_id
1 'polypeptide(L)'
;MKNDAASLFFLILLCLIGVISFSSLTDGHHWGGDFSQYIMQARSILEGAPAKVIEENRIMLQESSSPPFCPLAYPWGLPVLLAPFYAVFGADILIL
;
A
#
# COMPACT_ATOMS: atom_id res chain seq x y z
N MET A 1 -24.92 24.33 14.25
CA MET A 1 -24.16 23.58 15.27
C MET A 1 -23.53 22.37 14.59
N LYS A 2 -22.21 22.32 14.49
CA LYS A 2 -21.53 21.07 14.11
C LYS A 2 -21.81 20.05 15.23
N ASN A 3 -22.11 18.81 14.89
CA ASN A 3 -22.32 17.77 15.90
C ASN A 3 -20.96 17.40 16.51
N ASP A 4 -20.57 18.14 17.53
CA ASP A 4 -19.28 17.97 18.22
C ASP A 4 -19.16 16.57 18.83
N ALA A 5 -20.28 15.98 19.29
CA ALA A 5 -20.33 14.59 19.76
C ALA A 5 -20.05 13.57 18.65
N ALA A 6 -20.57 13.78 17.43
CA ALA A 6 -20.30 12.90 16.30
C ALA A 6 -18.83 13.01 15.83
N SER A 7 -18.29 14.23 15.86
CA SER A 7 -16.89 14.50 15.53
C SER A 7 -15.95 13.85 16.56
N LEU A 8 -16.27 13.97 17.85
CA LEU A 8 -15.53 13.32 18.93
C LEU A 8 -15.58 11.80 18.83
N PHE A 9 -16.76 11.23 18.59
CA PHE A 9 -16.92 9.80 18.39
C PHE A 9 -16.09 9.29 17.21
N PHE A 10 -16.11 10.01 16.08
CA PHE A 10 -15.31 9.67 14.91
C PHE A 10 -13.80 9.72 15.22
N LEU A 11 -13.32 10.71 15.96
CA LEU A 11 -11.93 10.79 16.39
C LEU A 11 -11.53 9.62 17.31
N ILE A 12 -12.40 9.24 18.25
CA ILE A 12 -12.16 8.07 19.12
C ILE A 12 -12.05 6.81 18.28
N LEU A 13 -12.93 6.63 17.30
CA LEU A 13 -12.89 5.48 16.40
C LEU A 13 -11.59 5.44 15.58
N LEU A 14 -11.16 6.57 15.03
CA LEU A 14 -9.88 6.66 14.31
C LEU A 14 -8.69 6.32 15.20
N CYS A 15 -8.65 6.84 16.43
CA CYS A 15 -7.59 6.51 17.40
C CYS A 15 -7.58 5.02 17.72
N LEU A 16 -8.75 4.42 17.96
CA LEU A 16 -8.85 2.99 18.27
C LEU A 16 -8.36 2.13 17.11
N ILE A 17 -8.76 2.46 15.87
CA ILE A 17 -8.28 1.78 14.66
C ILE A 17 -6.76 1.92 14.57
N GLY A 18 -6.21 3.12 14.76
CA GLY A 18 -4.77 3.36 14.72
C GLY A 18 -4.00 2.51 15.75
N VAL A 19 -4.50 2.42 16.99
CA VAL A 19 -3.90 1.60 18.04
C VAL A 19 -3.93 0.11 17.68
N ILE A 20 -5.07 -0.39 17.19
CA ILE A 20 -5.21 -1.80 16.79
C ILE A 20 -4.29 -2.12 15.61
N SER A 21 -4.27 -1.27 14.59
CA SER A 21 -3.40 -1.42 13.42
C SER A 21 -1.93 -1.43 13.82
N PHE A 22 -1.50 -0.49 14.67
CA PHE A 22 -0.12 -0.44 15.16
C PHE A 22 0.24 -1.68 15.99
N SER A 23 -0.66 -2.14 16.87
CA SER A 23 -0.43 -3.34 17.67
C SER A 23 -0.39 -4.64 16.86
N SER A 24 -0.87 -4.61 15.61
CA SER A 24 -0.91 -5.75 14.70
C SER A 24 0.27 -5.77 13.73
N LEU A 25 1.17 -4.79 13.80
CA LEU A 25 2.41 -4.78 13.01
C LEU A 25 3.31 -5.93 13.47
N THR A 26 3.90 -6.64 12.52
CA THR A 26 4.86 -7.72 12.76
C THR A 26 6.24 -7.29 12.29
N ASP A 27 7.30 -7.87 12.86
CA ASP A 27 8.71 -7.57 12.51
C ASP A 27 9.09 -7.91 11.05
N GLY A 28 8.14 -8.41 10.28
CA GLY A 28 8.29 -8.69 8.86
C GLY A 28 7.07 -9.40 8.31
N HIS A 29 6.95 -9.35 7.00
CA HIS A 29 6.04 -10.18 6.22
C HIS A 29 6.66 -10.52 4.87
N HIS A 30 6.15 -11.58 4.25
CA HIS A 30 6.64 -12.05 2.97
C HIS A 30 6.11 -11.16 1.84
N TRP A 31 7.01 -10.69 0.96
CA TRP A 31 6.71 -9.82 -0.19
C TRP A 31 5.84 -10.47 -1.29
N GLY A 32 5.38 -11.70 -1.09
CA GLY A 32 4.58 -12.43 -2.07
C GLY A 32 3.09 -12.07 -2.11
N GLY A 33 2.62 -11.17 -1.24
CA GLY A 33 1.22 -10.75 -1.19
C GLY A 33 0.93 -9.46 -1.96
N ASP A 34 -0.35 -9.20 -2.21
CA ASP A 34 -0.85 -8.06 -3.00
C ASP A 34 -0.34 -6.68 -2.54
N PHE A 35 0.02 -6.52 -1.27
CA PHE A 35 0.57 -5.27 -0.74
C PHE A 35 1.86 -4.86 -1.47
N SER A 36 2.70 -5.82 -1.89
CA SER A 36 4.00 -5.53 -2.50
C SER A 36 3.84 -4.78 -3.82
N GLN A 37 2.81 -5.13 -4.58
CA GLN A 37 2.46 -4.45 -5.83
C GLN A 37 1.98 -3.01 -5.58
N TYR A 38 1.26 -2.75 -4.48
CA TYR A 38 0.93 -1.38 -4.07
C TYR A 38 2.17 -0.55 -3.74
N ILE A 39 3.15 -1.14 -3.04
CA ILE A 39 4.43 -0.50 -2.72
C ILE A 39 5.26 -0.24 -3.98
N MET A 40 5.33 -1.20 -4.90
CA MET A 40 6.03 -1.05 -6.19
C MET A 40 5.37 0.03 -7.06
N GLN A 41 4.04 0.11 -7.08
CA GLN A 41 3.32 1.18 -7.77
C GLN A 41 3.60 2.54 -7.11
N ALA A 42 3.62 2.63 -5.77
CA ALA A 42 3.94 3.86 -5.05
C ALA A 42 5.36 4.35 -5.39
N ARG A 43 6.33 3.43 -5.40
CA ARG A 43 7.70 3.70 -5.85
C ARG A 43 7.75 4.22 -7.29
N SER A 44 7.02 3.57 -8.21
CA SER A 44 7.00 3.95 -9.63
C SER A 44 6.49 5.38 -9.88
N ILE A 45 5.61 5.88 -9.01
CA ILE A 45 5.12 7.27 -9.05
C ILE A 45 6.28 8.23 -8.77
N LEU A 46 7.09 7.94 -7.75
CA LEU A 46 8.25 8.76 -7.38
C LEU A 46 9.36 8.71 -8.44
N GLU A 47 9.54 7.55 -9.08
CA GLU A 47 10.50 7.37 -10.17
C GLU A 47 10.01 7.96 -11.50
N GLY A 48 8.75 8.40 -11.59
CA GLY A 48 8.15 8.87 -12.84
C GLY A 48 8.02 7.77 -13.91
N ALA A 49 8.03 6.49 -13.50
CA ALA A 49 8.01 5.33 -14.39
C ALA A 49 6.82 4.34 -14.17
N PRO A 50 5.55 4.78 -14.08
CA PRO A 50 4.41 3.86 -13.92
C PRO A 50 4.29 2.79 -15.02
N ALA A 51 4.66 3.12 -16.26
CA ALA A 51 4.60 2.15 -17.36
C ALA A 51 5.58 0.99 -17.16
N LYS A 52 6.74 1.27 -16.53
CA LYS A 52 7.78 0.27 -16.27
C LYS A 52 7.30 -0.78 -15.28
N VAL A 53 6.67 -0.37 -14.17
CA VAL A 53 6.18 -1.33 -13.16
C VAL A 53 5.05 -2.22 -13.70
N ILE A 54 4.19 -1.68 -14.58
CA ILE A 54 3.15 -2.48 -15.26
C ILE A 54 3.79 -3.55 -16.14
N GLU A 55 4.84 -3.18 -16.87
CA GLU A 55 5.56 -4.08 -17.76
C GLU A 55 6.32 -5.16 -17.00
N GLU A 56 6.96 -4.81 -15.89
CA GLU A 56 7.61 -5.76 -14.98
C GLU A 56 6.60 -6.77 -14.42
N ASN A 57 5.43 -6.30 -13.98
CA ASN A 57 4.36 -7.19 -13.51
C ASN A 57 3.84 -8.11 -14.63
N ARG A 58 3.72 -7.61 -15.86
CA ARG A 58 3.32 -8.40 -17.02
C ARG A 58 4.31 -9.54 -17.27
N ILE A 59 5.61 -9.25 -17.25
CA ILE A 59 6.66 -10.26 -17.39
C ILE A 59 6.59 -11.27 -16.25
N MET A 60 6.48 -10.81 -15.00
CA MET A 60 6.39 -11.68 -13.83
C MET A 60 5.22 -12.68 -13.93
N LEU A 61 4.06 -12.22 -14.39
CA LEU A 61 2.88 -13.06 -14.55
C LEU A 61 2.98 -14.03 -15.73
N GLN A 62 3.63 -13.64 -16.83
CA GLN A 62 3.81 -14.50 -18.00
C GLN A 62 4.84 -15.61 -17.78
N GLU A 63 5.91 -15.29 -17.06
CA GLU A 63 7.00 -16.24 -16.76
C GLU A 63 6.71 -17.08 -15.50
N SER A 64 5.62 -16.79 -14.80
CA SER A 64 5.16 -17.60 -13.67
C SER A 64 4.63 -18.95 -14.16
N SER A 65 4.98 -20.02 -13.45
CA SER A 65 4.38 -21.35 -13.68
C SER A 65 2.92 -21.44 -13.22
N SER A 66 2.42 -20.40 -12.55
CA SER A 66 1.04 -20.32 -12.08
C SER A 66 0.17 -19.55 -13.08
N PRO A 67 -1.12 -19.90 -13.20
CA PRO A 67 -2.05 -19.10 -13.99
C PRO A 67 -2.14 -17.66 -13.47
N PRO A 68 -2.51 -16.68 -14.31
CA PRO A 68 -2.64 -15.29 -13.88
C PRO A 68 -3.58 -15.16 -12.68
N PHE A 69 -3.05 -14.64 -11.57
CA PHE A 69 -3.75 -14.56 -10.28
C PHE A 69 -3.98 -13.12 -9.80
N CYS A 70 -3.37 -12.12 -10.45
CA CYS A 70 -3.55 -10.71 -10.14
C CYS A 70 -3.61 -9.85 -11.43
N PRO A 71 -4.18 -8.63 -11.36
CA PRO A 71 -4.11 -7.67 -12.46
C PRO A 71 -2.71 -7.08 -12.59
N LEU A 72 -2.37 -6.58 -13.79
CA LEU A 72 -1.07 -5.93 -14.06
C LEU A 72 -0.81 -4.69 -13.19
N ALA A 73 -1.87 -3.99 -12.80
CA ALA A 73 -1.83 -2.87 -11.87
C ALA A 73 -3.10 -2.84 -11.02
N TYR A 74 -2.93 -2.48 -9.76
CA TYR A 74 -4.01 -2.17 -8.84
C TYR A 74 -4.43 -0.70 -8.94
N PRO A 75 -5.62 -0.34 -8.39
CA PRO A 75 -6.09 1.03 -8.39
C PRO A 75 -5.07 2.01 -7.80
N TRP A 76 -4.77 3.09 -8.54
CA TRP A 76 -3.72 4.06 -8.22
C TRP A 76 -3.98 4.94 -6.99
N GLY A 77 -5.21 4.95 -6.44
CA GLY A 77 -5.54 5.77 -5.28
C GLY A 77 -4.68 5.45 -4.05
N LEU A 78 -4.53 4.17 -3.71
CA LEU A 78 -3.69 3.75 -2.58
C LEU A 78 -2.18 3.98 -2.86
N PRO A 79 -1.62 3.61 -4.03
CA PRO A 79 -0.24 3.96 -4.39
C PRO A 79 0.08 5.44 -4.31
N VAL A 80 -0.83 6.32 -4.74
CA VAL A 80 -0.66 7.79 -4.63
C VAL A 80 -0.62 8.22 -3.16
N LEU A 81 -1.45 7.64 -2.31
CA LEU A 81 -1.44 7.90 -0.88
C LEU A 81 -0.14 7.40 -0.22
N LEU A 82 0.37 6.25 -0.65
CA LEU A 82 1.60 5.63 -0.12
C LEU A 82 2.88 6.31 -0.63
N ALA A 83 2.89 6.89 -1.82
CA ALA A 83 4.07 7.52 -2.42
C ALA A 83 4.82 8.50 -1.50
N PRO A 84 4.18 9.46 -0.79
CA PRO A 84 4.90 10.34 0.13
C PRO A 84 5.49 9.59 1.33
N PHE A 85 4.84 8.54 1.84
CA PHE A 85 5.39 7.72 2.93
C PHE A 85 6.59 6.91 2.44
N TYR A 86 6.48 6.30 1.27
CA TYR A 86 7.58 5.60 0.62
C TYR A 86 8.77 6.54 0.36
N ALA A 87 8.53 7.80 -0.02
CA ALA A 87 9.59 8.78 -0.23
C ALA A 87 10.38 9.10 1.04
N VAL A 88 9.73 9.06 2.22
CA VAL A 88 10.35 9.37 3.51
C VAL A 88 10.97 8.13 4.15
N PHE A 89 10.30 6.98 4.06
CA PHE A 89 10.62 5.78 4.83
C PHE A 89 11.18 4.62 3.98
N GLY A 90 11.18 4.75 2.66
CA GLY A 90 11.63 3.69 1.75
C GLY A 90 10.67 2.50 1.74
N ALA A 91 11.22 1.28 1.68
CA ALA A 91 10.45 0.04 1.70
C ALA A 91 10.44 -0.63 3.10
N ASP A 92 10.63 0.15 4.17
CA ASP A 92 10.68 -0.36 5.53
C ASP A 92 9.29 -0.83 6.00
N ILE A 93 9.13 -2.14 6.16
CA ILE A 93 7.88 -2.83 6.54
C ILE A 93 7.38 -2.40 7.93
N LEU A 94 8.27 -1.95 8.81
CA LEU A 94 7.86 -1.46 10.13
C LEU A 94 7.11 -0.12 10.01
N ILE A 95 7.25 0.55 8.87
CA ILE A 95 6.69 1.88 8.62
C ILE A 95 5.63 1.85 7.49
N LEU A 96 5.60 0.78 6.66
CA LEU A 96 4.70 0.57 5.51
C LEU A 96 4.02 -0.80 5.55
#